data_AF-A0A7J5V4J6-F1
#
_entry.id   AF-A0A7J5V4J6-F1
#
_cell.length_a   1.000
_cell.length_b   1.000
_cell.length_c   1.000
_cell.angle_alpha   90.00
_cell.angle_beta   90.00
_cell.angle_gamma   90.00
#
_symmetry.space_group_name_H-M   'P 1'
#
loop_
_entity.id
_entity.type
_entity.pdbx_description
1 polymer ?
#
loop_
_entity_poly.entity_id
_entity_poly.type
_entity_poly.pdbx_seq_one_letter_code
_entity_poly.pdbx_strand_id
1 'polypeptide(L)'
;MKLINKIGVFNPDGEIILHPGISISWKSLSNKNIPDLPLGTPLDIYILFDEKVLISGNHGIVWATYHQYQAEVLHNALLAQNITSAIGKVDLDDQVLLLIKIHNMNNVADAMDFIWRKESGMRLKPDWVYPEGEPNKSFEKWIVG
;
A
#
# COMPACT_ATOMS: atom_id res chain seq x y z
N MET A 1 3.43 -7.06 -3.16
CA MET A 1 4.18 -7.39 -1.93
C MET A 1 5.54 -6.76 -2.08
N LYS A 2 5.79 -5.63 -1.41
CA LYS A 2 7.11 -5.01 -1.39
C LYS A 2 7.87 -5.54 -0.18
N LEU A 3 9.09 -6.02 -0.42
CA LEU A 3 10.00 -6.47 0.63
C LEU A 3 11.01 -5.36 0.88
N ILE A 4 11.05 -4.85 2.10
CA ILE A 4 12.08 -3.92 2.54
C ILE A 4 13.09 -4.71 3.35
N ASN A 5 14.35 -4.67 2.92
CA ASN A 5 15.47 -5.23 3.66
C ASN A 5 16.20 -4.12 4.41
N LYS A 6 16.40 -4.28 5.71
CA LYS A 6 17.23 -3.42 6.54
C LYS A 6 18.23 -4.27 7.31
N ILE A 7 19.47 -3.79 7.36
CA ILE A 7 20.52 -4.33 8.21
C ILE A 7 20.54 -3.53 9.51
N GLY A 8 20.65 -4.24 10.63
CA GLY A 8 20.82 -3.64 11.94
C GLY A 8 21.76 -4.43 12.82
N VAL A 9 21.95 -3.94 14.04
CA VAL A 9 22.74 -4.59 15.08
C VAL A 9 21.88 -4.86 16.31
N PHE A 10 22.10 -6.01 16.92
CA PHE A 10 21.42 -6.42 18.14
C PHE A 10 22.14 -5.89 19.39
N ASN A 11 21.35 -5.38 20.34
CA ASN A 11 21.79 -5.09 21.70
C ASN A 11 21.21 -6.12 22.68
N PRO A 12 22.00 -6.62 23.65
CA PRO A 12 21.54 -7.63 24.62
C PRO A 12 20.41 -7.17 25.56
N ASP A 13 20.14 -5.87 25.63
CA ASP A 13 18.97 -5.30 26.34
C ASP A 13 17.65 -5.55 25.59
N GLY A 14 17.72 -6.09 24.38
CA GLY A 14 16.56 -6.39 23.53
C GLY A 14 16.27 -5.32 22.50
N GLU A 15 17.14 -4.34 22.29
CA GLU A 15 16.99 -3.36 21.22
C GLU A 15 17.67 -3.82 19.92
N ILE A 16 17.05 -3.48 18.78
CA ILE A 16 17.64 -3.66 17.45
C ILE A 16 17.82 -2.29 16.81
N ILE A 17 19.07 -1.92 16.53
CA ILE A 17 19.40 -0.64 15.92
C ILE A 17 19.56 -0.84 14.42
N LEU A 18 18.59 -0.35 13.64
CA LEU A 18 18.61 -0.32 12.18
C LEU A 18 19.36 0.92 11.67
N HIS A 19 20.02 0.80 10.51
CA HIS A 19 20.54 1.97 9.80
C HIS A 19 19.46 2.61 8.90
N PRO A 20 19.23 3.94 8.97
CA PRO A 20 19.94 4.94 9.76
C PRO A 20 19.25 5.29 11.10
N GLY A 21 19.73 4.74 12.22
CA GLY A 21 19.41 5.19 13.59
C GLY A 21 18.02 4.84 14.13
N ILE A 22 17.26 3.97 13.47
CA ILE A 22 15.94 3.55 13.95
C ILE A 22 16.12 2.43 14.98
N SER A 23 15.62 2.61 16.20
CA SER A 23 15.61 1.54 17.23
C SER A 23 14.28 0.82 17.24
N ILE A 24 14.32 -0.51 17.26
CA ILE A 24 13.15 -1.38 17.39
C ILE A 24 13.32 -2.28 18.60
N SER A 25 12.37 -2.21 19.53
CA SER A 25 12.38 -3.09 20.70
C SER A 25 11.94 -4.51 20.33
N TRP A 26 12.67 -5.54 20.77
CA TRP A 26 12.33 -6.95 20.54
C TRP A 26 10.91 -7.30 20.97
N LYS A 27 10.46 -6.73 22.10
CA LYS A 27 9.11 -6.94 22.64
C LYS A 27 8.01 -6.39 21.74
N SER A 28 8.33 -5.46 20.83
CA SER A 28 7.39 -4.96 19.83
C SER A 28 7.23 -5.91 18.64
N LEU A 29 8.23 -6.77 18.39
CA LEU A 29 8.28 -7.74 17.30
C LEU A 29 7.86 -9.14 17.71
N SER A 30 8.12 -9.52 18.97
CA SER A 30 7.86 -10.87 19.46
C SER A 30 7.47 -10.88 20.93
N ASN A 31 6.52 -11.77 21.27
CA ASN A 31 6.20 -12.11 22.66
C ASN A 31 7.15 -13.15 23.25
N LYS A 32 8.14 -13.63 22.48
CA LYS A 32 9.14 -14.59 22.96
C LYS A 32 10.22 -13.87 23.77
N ASN A 33 10.94 -14.64 24.58
CA ASN A 33 12.12 -14.17 25.29
C ASN A 33 13.14 -13.57 24.31
N ILE A 34 13.88 -12.59 24.80
CA ILE A 34 14.99 -11.96 24.09
C ILE A 34 16.03 -13.05 23.80
N PRO A 35 16.53 -13.17 22.56
CA PRO A 35 17.55 -14.15 22.21
C PRO A 35 18.88 -13.80 22.88
N ASP A 36 19.60 -14.83 23.32
CA ASP A 36 20.95 -14.67 23.87
C ASP A 36 21.95 -14.53 22.72
N LEU A 37 22.20 -13.28 22.30
CA LEU A 37 23.12 -12.94 21.22
C LEU A 37 24.15 -11.90 21.71
N PRO A 38 25.41 -11.99 21.27
CA PRO A 38 26.41 -10.98 21.57
C PRO A 38 26.01 -9.57 21.11
N LEU A 39 26.47 -8.56 21.83
CA LEU A 39 26.34 -7.16 21.42
C LEU A 39 26.96 -6.95 20.03
N GLY A 40 26.23 -6.26 19.16
CA GLY A 40 26.70 -5.95 17.82
C GLY A 40 26.48 -7.08 16.81
N THR A 41 25.78 -8.16 17.20
CA THR A 41 25.42 -9.24 16.26
C THR A 41 24.63 -8.62 15.09
N PRO A 42 25.06 -8.82 13.84
CA PRO A 42 24.34 -8.30 12.69
C PRO A 42 23.02 -9.04 12.49
N LEU A 43 21.96 -8.30 12.20
CA LEU A 43 20.65 -8.82 11.91
C LEU A 43 20.17 -8.35 10.53
N ASP A 44 19.69 -9.30 9.74
CA ASP A 44 18.92 -9.04 8.53
C ASP A 44 17.43 -8.99 8.88
N ILE A 45 16.81 -7.81 8.70
CA ILE A 45 15.39 -7.61 8.96
C ILE A 45 14.64 -7.46 7.64
N TYR A 46 13.65 -8.33 7.48
CA TYR A 46 12.75 -8.36 6.34
C TYR A 46 11.38 -7.81 6.77
N ILE A 47 11.01 -6.65 6.23
CA ILE A 47 9.68 -6.06 6.44
C ILE A 47 8.86 -6.34 5.18
N LEU A 48 7.77 -7.09 5.34
CA LEU A 48 6.86 -7.45 4.27
C LEU A 48 5.64 -6.53 4.31
N PHE A 49 5.45 -5.78 3.24
CA PHE A 49 4.27 -4.93 3.08
C PHE A 49 3.27 -5.61 2.13
N ASP A 50 2.10 -5.99 2.67
CA ASP A 50 0.98 -6.46 1.85
C ASP A 50 0.16 -5.27 1.33
N GLU A 51 0.49 -4.83 0.12
CA GLU A 51 -0.17 -3.73 -0.58
C GLU A 51 -1.69 -3.96 -0.76
N LYS A 52 -2.17 -5.21 -0.68
CA LYS A 52 -3.61 -5.50 -0.72
C LYS A 52 -4.36 -4.83 0.43
N VAL A 53 -3.69 -4.62 1.57
CA VAL A 53 -4.28 -3.93 2.73
C VAL A 53 -4.59 -2.47 2.40
N LEU A 54 -3.80 -1.82 1.54
CA LEU A 54 -4.05 -0.43 1.16
C LEU A 54 -5.39 -0.26 0.45
N ILE A 55 -5.81 -1.23 -0.35
CA ILE A 55 -7.05 -1.17 -1.14
C ILE A 55 -8.19 -1.98 -0.53
N SER A 56 -8.08 -2.31 0.76
CA SER A 56 -9.08 -3.09 1.48
C SER A 56 -10.36 -2.33 1.82
N GLY A 57 -10.42 -1.02 1.57
CA GLY A 57 -11.48 -0.13 2.04
C GLY A 57 -11.23 0.43 3.45
N ASN A 58 -10.21 -0.08 4.16
CA ASN A 58 -9.83 0.45 5.47
C ASN A 58 -9.43 1.92 5.39
N HIS A 59 -9.92 2.71 6.35
CA HIS A 59 -9.76 4.17 6.35
C HIS A 59 -10.26 4.88 5.08
N GLY A 60 -11.15 4.22 4.33
CA GLY A 60 -11.74 4.74 3.09
C GLY A 60 -10.85 4.59 1.86
N ILE A 61 -9.71 3.91 1.93
CA ILE A 61 -8.81 3.76 0.79
C ILE A 61 -9.30 2.59 -0.08
N VAL A 62 -9.65 2.90 -1.33
CA VAL A 62 -10.31 1.93 -2.24
C VAL A 62 -9.51 1.66 -3.52
N TRP A 63 -8.48 2.45 -3.80
CA TRP A 63 -7.59 2.27 -4.94
C TRP A 63 -6.23 2.88 -4.69
N ALA A 64 -5.21 2.37 -5.40
CA ALA A 64 -3.88 2.94 -5.43
C ALA A 64 -3.25 2.78 -6.82
N THR A 65 -2.50 3.79 -7.26
CA THR A 65 -1.83 3.82 -8.57
C THR A 65 -0.56 4.65 -8.52
N TYR A 66 0.40 4.34 -9.38
CA TYR A 66 1.60 5.16 -9.60
C TYR A 66 1.39 6.25 -10.66
N HIS A 67 0.22 6.28 -11.33
CA HIS A 67 -0.06 7.17 -12.45
C HIS A 67 -1.11 8.23 -12.10
N GLN A 68 -0.70 9.50 -12.20
CA GLN A 68 -1.59 10.65 -11.96
C GLN A 68 -2.87 10.60 -12.80
N TYR A 69 -2.74 10.27 -14.09
CA TYR A 69 -3.88 10.16 -15.00
C TYR A 69 -4.91 9.12 -14.54
N GLN A 70 -4.46 7.95 -14.06
CA GLN A 70 -5.37 6.94 -13.53
C GLN A 70 -6.12 7.46 -12.30
N ALA A 71 -5.42 8.11 -11.37
CA ALA A 71 -6.01 8.64 -10.15
C ALA A 71 -7.10 9.70 -10.43
N GLU A 72 -6.83 10.62 -11.36
CA GLU A 72 -7.78 11.65 -11.78
C GLU A 72 -9.01 11.07 -12.47
N VAL A 73 -8.81 10.09 -13.35
CA VAL A 73 -9.90 9.41 -14.04
C VAL A 73 -10.79 8.66 -13.05
N LEU A 74 -10.23 7.93 -12.08
CA LEU A 74 -11.02 7.25 -11.05
C LEU A 74 -11.76 8.25 -10.17
N HIS A 75 -11.11 9.34 -9.76
CA HIS A 75 -11.75 10.38 -8.96
C HIS A 75 -12.98 10.96 -9.68
N ASN A 76 -12.84 11.30 -10.96
CA ASN A 76 -13.93 11.83 -11.78
C ASN A 76 -15.03 10.78 -12.02
N ALA A 77 -14.66 9.51 -12.24
CA ALA A 77 -15.62 8.43 -12.43
C ALA A 77 -16.47 8.19 -11.16
N LEU A 78 -15.85 8.23 -9.97
CA LEU A 78 -16.56 8.15 -8.69
C LEU A 78 -17.48 9.36 -8.48
N LEU A 79 -17.01 10.56 -8.82
CA LEU A 79 -17.83 11.77 -8.73
C LEU A 79 -19.08 11.68 -9.61
N ALA A 80 -18.98 11.11 -10.82
CA ALA A 80 -20.12 10.86 -11.70
C ALA A 80 -21.13 9.85 -11.13
N GLN A 81 -20.70 9.00 -10.18
CA GLN A 81 -21.58 8.10 -9.41
C GLN A 81 -22.11 8.75 -8.12
N ASN A 82 -21.94 10.07 -7.94
CA ASN A 82 -22.22 10.81 -6.70
C ASN A 82 -21.43 10.31 -5.48
N ILE A 83 -20.23 9.74 -5.69
CA ILE A 83 -19.33 9.31 -4.63
C ILE A 83 -18.17 10.31 -4.51
N THR A 84 -18.11 11.05 -3.41
CA THR A 84 -17.03 12.01 -3.15
C THR A 84 -15.76 11.29 -2.68
N SER A 85 -14.65 11.56 -3.35
CA SER A 85 -13.34 11.02 -3.02
C SER A 85 -12.25 12.10 -3.04
N ALA A 86 -11.07 11.78 -2.53
CA ALA A 86 -9.86 12.59 -2.62
C ALA A 86 -8.68 11.75 -3.11
N ILE A 87 -7.73 12.42 -3.77
CA ILE A 87 -6.45 11.82 -4.16
C ILE A 87 -5.41 12.15 -3.08
N GLY A 88 -5.01 11.14 -2.32
CA GLY A 88 -3.90 11.20 -1.37
C GLY A 88 -2.58 10.84 -2.04
N LYS A 89 -1.46 11.25 -1.43
CA LYS A 89 -0.10 10.91 -1.85
C LYS A 89 0.63 10.23 -0.70
N VAL A 90 1.35 9.16 -1.03
CA VAL A 90 2.29 8.48 -0.13
C VAL A 90 3.62 8.41 -0.85
N ASP A 91 4.64 9.05 -0.29
CA ASP A 91 6.00 8.96 -0.80
C ASP A 91 6.59 7.59 -0.40
N LEU A 92 6.98 6.81 -1.40
CA LEU A 92 7.82 5.62 -1.25
C LEU A 92 9.24 5.99 -1.71
N ASP A 93 10.25 5.23 -1.24
CA ASP A 93 11.68 5.54 -1.44
C ASP A 93 12.04 5.95 -2.89
N ASP A 94 11.44 5.30 -3.87
CA ASP A 94 11.72 5.43 -5.30
C ASP A 94 10.59 6.05 -6.13
N GLN A 95 9.39 6.24 -5.54
CA GLN A 95 8.19 6.59 -6.30
C GLN A 95 7.07 7.15 -5.41
N VAL A 96 6.15 7.91 -6.00
CA VAL A 96 4.95 8.39 -5.30
C VAL A 96 3.78 7.47 -5.61
N LEU A 97 3.16 6.93 -4.57
CA LEU A 97 1.91 6.18 -4.67
C LEU A 97 0.73 7.13 -4.45
N LEU A 98 -0.20 7.15 -5.40
CA LEU A 98 -1.44 7.92 -5.34
C LEU A 98 -2.56 7.03 -4.81
N LEU A 99 -3.31 7.52 -3.85
CA LEU A 99 -4.38 6.79 -3.18
C LEU A 99 -5.74 7.44 -3.44
N ILE A 100 -6.77 6.65 -3.76
CA ILE A 100 -8.15 7.14 -3.79
C ILE A 100 -8.81 6.86 -2.46
N LYS A 101 -9.19 7.93 -1.78
CA LYS A 101 -9.83 7.88 -0.46
C LYS A 101 -11.27 8.38 -0.54
N ILE A 102 -12.22 7.57 -0.10
CA ILE A 102 -13.64 7.94 0.03
C ILE A 102 -13.85 8.70 1.34
N HIS A 103 -14.55 9.84 1.29
CA HIS A 103 -14.80 10.64 2.49
C HIS A 103 -15.88 10.05 3.38
N ASN A 104 -16.96 9.55 2.79
CA ASN A 104 -18.06 8.94 3.51
C ASN A 104 -17.88 7.42 3.54
N MET A 105 -17.64 6.86 4.73
CA MET A 105 -17.41 5.43 4.91
C MET A 105 -18.59 4.57 4.43
N ASN A 106 -19.82 5.11 4.41
CA ASN A 106 -20.98 4.39 3.90
C ASN A 106 -20.91 4.13 2.39
N ASN A 107 -20.12 4.91 1.63
CA ASN A 107 -19.95 4.75 0.19
C ASN A 107 -18.73 3.91 -0.19
N VAL A 108 -17.96 3.41 0.79
CA VAL A 108 -16.75 2.62 0.51
C VAL A 108 -17.08 1.34 -0.24
N ALA A 109 -18.11 0.60 0.21
CA ALA A 109 -18.52 -0.63 -0.46
C ALA A 109 -18.99 -0.36 -1.90
N ASP A 110 -19.81 0.67 -2.11
CA ASP A 110 -20.28 1.05 -3.45
C ASP A 110 -19.13 1.48 -4.36
N ALA A 111 -18.17 2.26 -3.84
CA ALA A 111 -16.98 2.66 -4.58
C ALA A 111 -16.12 1.45 -4.96
N MET A 112 -15.93 0.52 -4.02
CA MET A 112 -15.20 -0.71 -4.27
C MET A 112 -15.91 -1.57 -5.31
N ASP A 113 -17.23 -1.74 -5.24
CA ASP A 113 -17.96 -2.50 -6.24
C ASP A 113 -17.88 -1.82 -7.61
N PHE A 114 -18.00 -0.50 -7.67
CA PHE A 114 -17.86 0.25 -8.93
C PHE A 114 -16.46 0.07 -9.56
N ILE A 115 -15.40 0.13 -8.76
CA ILE A 115 -14.02 0.00 -9.23
C ILE A 115 -13.68 -1.47 -9.58
N TRP A 116 -13.98 -2.39 -8.67
CA TRP A 116 -13.50 -3.78 -8.68
C TRP A 116 -14.52 -4.78 -9.24
N ARG A 117 -15.82 -4.61 -8.95
CA ARG A 117 -16.84 -5.66 -9.11
C ARG A 117 -18.19 -5.13 -9.59
N LYS A 118 -18.41 -5.10 -10.92
CA LYS A 118 -19.75 -5.26 -11.49
C LYS A 118 -19.72 -5.51 -13.00
N GLU A 119 -20.80 -6.11 -13.50
CA GLU A 119 -21.03 -6.24 -14.94
C GLU A 119 -21.10 -4.87 -15.65
N SER A 120 -21.30 -3.78 -14.90
CA SER A 120 -21.31 -2.38 -15.34
C SER A 120 -20.25 -1.47 -14.67
N GLY A 121 -19.32 -2.04 -13.89
CA GLY A 121 -18.24 -1.31 -13.21
C GLY A 121 -16.98 -1.19 -14.07
N MET A 122 -15.93 -0.58 -13.53
CA MET A 122 -14.68 -0.35 -14.26
C MET A 122 -13.83 -1.63 -14.44
N ARG A 123 -14.01 -2.62 -13.55
CA ARG A 123 -13.29 -3.92 -13.55
C ARG A 123 -11.76 -3.77 -13.54
N LEU A 124 -11.27 -2.78 -12.81
CA LEU A 124 -9.86 -2.44 -12.79
C LEU A 124 -9.06 -3.38 -11.87
N LYS A 125 -7.78 -3.52 -12.18
CA LYS A 125 -6.76 -4.19 -11.36
C LYS A 125 -5.68 -3.19 -10.99
N PRO A 126 -5.16 -3.21 -9.75
CA PRO A 126 -4.16 -2.23 -9.32
C PRO A 126 -2.85 -2.44 -10.10
N ASP A 127 -2.03 -1.39 -10.17
CA ASP A 127 -0.83 -1.38 -11.01
C ASP A 127 0.14 -2.53 -10.69
N TRP A 128 0.29 -2.91 -9.41
CA TRP A 128 1.18 -3.99 -8.99
C TRP A 128 0.74 -5.41 -9.38
N VAL A 129 -0.40 -5.56 -10.06
CA VAL A 129 -0.75 -6.83 -10.72
C VAL A 129 0.06 -7.02 -12.01
N TYR A 130 0.57 -5.93 -12.58
CA TYR A 130 1.35 -5.94 -13.79
C TYR A 130 2.85 -5.87 -13.46
N PRO A 131 3.72 -6.46 -14.31
CA PRO A 131 5.16 -6.28 -14.19
C PRO A 131 5.57 -4.81 -14.22
N GLU A 132 6.70 -4.49 -13.59
CA GLU A 132 7.25 -3.14 -13.61
C GLU A 132 7.47 -2.65 -15.06
N GLY A 133 7.05 -1.42 -15.34
CA GLY A 133 7.13 -0.80 -16.66
C GLY A 133 6.02 -1.21 -17.65
N GLU A 134 5.21 -2.21 -17.33
CA GLU A 134 4.04 -2.56 -18.15
C GLU A 134 2.85 -1.65 -17.82
N PRO A 135 2.06 -1.25 -18.82
CA PRO A 135 0.88 -0.43 -18.59
C PRO A 135 -0.22 -1.22 -17.87
N ASN A 136 -1.10 -0.49 -17.18
CA ASN A 136 -2.28 -1.07 -16.57
C ASN A 136 -3.32 -1.47 -17.64
N LYS A 137 -3.21 -2.71 -18.13
CA LYS A 137 -4.07 -3.22 -19.21
C LYS A 137 -5.56 -3.23 -18.87
N SER A 138 -5.93 -3.27 -17.58
CA SER A 138 -7.35 -3.19 -17.18
C SER A 138 -7.89 -1.78 -17.35
N PHE A 139 -7.09 -0.78 -16.99
CA PHE A 139 -7.40 0.62 -17.17
C PHE A 139 -7.44 1.01 -18.65
N GLU A 140 -6.44 0.59 -19.44
CA GLU A 140 -6.41 0.84 -20.89
C GLU A 140 -7.62 0.25 -21.61
N LYS A 141 -8.04 -0.96 -21.25
CA LYS A 141 -9.26 -1.56 -21.82
C LYS A 141 -10.51 -0.75 -21.47
N TRP A 142 -10.61 -0.30 -20.22
CA TRP A 142 -11.77 0.44 -19.76
C TRP A 142 -11.91 1.81 -20.46
N ILE A 143 -10.81 2.53 -20.69
CA ILE A 143 -10.86 3.82 -21.39
C ILE A 143 -11.20 3.69 -22.89
N VAL A 144 -10.87 2.55 -23.52
CA VAL A 144 -11.11 2.32 -24.95
C VAL A 144 -12.53 1.80 -25.23
N GLY A 145 -13.14 1.07 -24.30
CA GLY A 145 -14.48 0.46 -24.45
C GLY A 145 -14.43 -0.99 -24.89
#